data_AF-A0A0F4V7Y1-F1
#
_entry.id   AF-A0A0F4V7Y1-F1
#
_cell.length_a   1.000
_cell.length_b   1.000
_cell.length_c   1.000
_cell.angle_alpha   90.00
_cell.angle_beta   90.00
_cell.angle_gamma   90.00
#
_symmetry.space_group_name_H-M   'P 1'
#
loop_
_entity.id
_entity.type
_entity.pdbx_description
1 polymer ?
#
loop_
_entity_poly.entity_id
_entity_poly.type
_entity_poly.pdbx_seq_one_letter_code
_entity_poly.pdbx_strand_id
1 'polypeptide(L)'
;MTINGSLPGPLLRWREGETVTLRVKNRLDQDTSIHWHGIILPANMDGVPGLSFHGIAPDGMYEYKFKVHQNGTYWYHSHSGLQEQAGVYGPI
;
A
#
# COMPACT_ATOMS: atom_id res chain seq x y z
N MET A 1 -12.93 -1.52 -7.55
CA MET A 1 -11.72 -0.68 -7.50
C MET A 1 -10.52 -1.59 -7.60
N THR A 2 -9.51 -1.27 -8.41
CA THR A 2 -8.42 -2.22 -8.71
C THR A 2 -7.07 -1.53 -8.71
N ILE A 3 -6.02 -2.29 -8.43
CA ILE A 3 -4.63 -1.84 -8.52
C ILE A 3 -4.09 -2.29 -9.87
N ASN A 4 -3.67 -1.34 -10.71
CA ASN A 4 -3.18 -1.59 -12.07
C ASN A 4 -4.11 -2.45 -12.96
N GLY A 5 -5.42 -2.35 -12.73
CA GLY A 5 -6.44 -3.02 -13.55
C GLY A 5 -6.64 -4.51 -13.26
N SER A 6 -6.04 -5.06 -12.21
CA SER A 6 -6.22 -6.47 -11.80
C SER A 6 -6.90 -6.60 -10.44
N LEU A 7 -7.59 -7.74 -10.24
CA LEU A 7 -8.14 -8.18 -8.96
C LEU A 7 -7.86 -9.68 -8.76
N PRO A 8 -7.03 -10.09 -7.80
CA PRO A 8 -6.25 -9.24 -6.89
C PRO A 8 -5.28 -8.30 -7.61
N GLY A 9 -4.78 -7.28 -6.90
CA GLY A 9 -3.67 -6.45 -7.35
C GLY A 9 -2.40 -7.29 -7.66
N PRO A 10 -1.41 -6.70 -8.34
CA PRO A 10 -0.18 -7.41 -8.72
C PRO A 10 0.55 -7.99 -7.52
N LEU A 11 1.17 -9.16 -7.69
CA LEU A 11 2.06 -9.73 -6.69
C LEU A 11 3.31 -8.86 -6.50
N LEU A 12 3.58 -8.48 -5.25
CA LEU A 12 4.78 -7.73 -4.88
C LEU A 12 5.81 -8.66 -4.26
N ARG A 13 6.83 -9.06 -5.03
CA ARG A 13 7.94 -9.88 -4.51
C ARG A 13 9.08 -9.01 -4.04
N TRP A 14 9.43 -9.12 -2.76
CA TRP A 14 10.57 -8.43 -2.16
C TRP A 14 11.57 -9.42 -1.56
N ARG A 15 12.80 -8.96 -1.37
CA ARG A 15 13.84 -9.72 -0.67
C ARG A 15 14.11 -9.08 0.68
N GLU A 16 14.17 -9.91 1.72
CA GLU A 16 14.59 -9.48 3.05
C GLU A 16 15.98 -8.80 2.98
N GLY A 17 16.14 -7.70 3.70
CA GLY A 17 17.34 -6.89 3.72
C GLY A 17 17.41 -5.80 2.64
N GLU A 18 16.58 -5.87 1.58
CA GLU A 18 16.53 -4.85 0.54
C GLU A 18 15.66 -3.65 0.95
N THR A 19 15.97 -2.47 0.40
CA THR A 19 15.08 -1.31 0.47
C THR A 19 14.14 -1.34 -0.73
N VAL A 20 12.84 -1.38 -0.44
CA VAL A 20 11.79 -1.26 -1.47
C VAL A 20 11.40 0.19 -1.65
N THR A 21 11.06 0.58 -2.86
CA THR A 21 10.48 1.89 -3.18
C THR A 21 9.24 1.68 -4.04
N LEU A 22 8.08 2.09 -3.55
CA LEU A 22 6.79 1.94 -4.22
C LEU A 22 6.14 3.30 -4.39
N ARG A 23 5.81 3.64 -5.64
CA ARG A 23 5.06 4.87 -5.95
C ARG A 23 3.61 4.51 -6.20
N VAL A 24 2.74 4.92 -5.29
CA VAL A 24 1.30 4.74 -5.42
C VAL A 24 0.71 6.03 -5.96
N LYS A 25 0.24 5.99 -7.22
CA LYS A 25 -0.51 7.08 -7.85
C LYS A 25 -2.00 6.81 -7.66
N ASN A 26 -2.70 7.74 -7.03
CA ASN A 26 -4.15 7.68 -6.95
C ASN A 26 -4.75 8.14 -8.29
N ARG A 27 -5.60 7.30 -8.88
CA ARG A 27 -6.39 7.61 -10.10
C ARG A 27 -7.90 7.56 -9.84
N LEU A 28 -8.28 7.57 -8.57
CA LEU A 28 -9.66 7.63 -8.11
C LEU A 28 -10.07 9.09 -7.92
N ASP A 29 -11.37 9.33 -7.82
CA ASP A 29 -11.99 10.61 -7.48
C ASP A 29 -12.09 10.85 -5.96
N GLN A 30 -11.52 9.95 -5.15
CA GLN A 30 -11.51 10.00 -3.68
C GLN A 30 -10.12 9.66 -3.14
N ASP A 31 -9.84 10.08 -1.90
CA ASP A 31 -8.61 9.74 -1.19
C ASP A 31 -8.40 8.21 -1.11
N THR A 32 -7.15 7.77 -1.16
CA THR A 32 -6.77 6.35 -1.02
C THR A 32 -5.54 6.19 -0.14
N SER A 33 -5.23 4.95 0.20
CA SER A 33 -4.01 4.57 0.90
C SER A 33 -3.64 3.13 0.57
N ILE A 34 -2.42 2.73 0.91
CA ILE A 34 -2.00 1.33 0.91
C ILE A 34 -1.29 1.05 2.23
N HIS A 35 -1.82 0.10 2.99
CA HIS A 35 -1.20 -0.50 4.16
C HIS A 35 -0.55 -1.83 3.79
N TRP A 36 0.63 -2.08 4.36
CA TRP A 36 1.45 -3.27 4.12
C TRP A 36 1.27 -4.26 5.27
N HIS A 37 0.20 -5.05 5.19
CA HIS A 37 -0.30 -5.83 6.32
C HIS A 37 0.75 -6.81 6.87
N GLY A 38 1.13 -6.58 8.14
CA GLY A 38 2.10 -7.38 8.86
C GLY A 38 3.57 -7.03 8.62
N ILE A 39 3.87 -6.04 7.78
CA ILE A 39 5.25 -5.59 7.51
C ILE A 39 5.72 -4.61 8.59
N ILE A 40 6.92 -4.83 9.14
CA ILE A 40 7.57 -3.95 10.11
C ILE A 40 8.28 -2.82 9.34
N LEU A 41 7.83 -1.58 9.54
CA LEU A 41 8.29 -0.39 8.84
C LEU A 41 8.12 0.88 9.69
N PRO A 42 8.74 2.02 9.30
CA PRO A 42 8.51 3.29 9.98
C PRO A 42 7.05 3.74 9.92
N ALA A 43 6.56 4.42 10.96
CA ALA A 43 5.15 4.80 11.06
C ALA A 43 4.63 5.55 9.83
N ASN A 44 5.41 6.47 9.25
CA ASN A 44 4.99 7.21 8.05
C ASN A 44 4.91 6.37 6.76
N MET A 45 5.37 5.11 6.78
CA MET A 45 5.27 4.17 5.65
C MET A 45 4.09 3.19 5.79
N ASP A 46 3.32 3.29 6.89
CA ASP A 46 2.31 2.31 7.26
C ASP A 46 0.98 2.45 6.49
N GLY A 47 0.67 3.65 5.98
CA GLY A 47 -0.44 3.82 5.05
C GLY A 47 -1.86 3.81 5.66
N VAL A 48 -1.96 4.17 6.94
CA VAL A 48 -3.20 4.43 7.68
C VAL A 48 -3.48 5.95 7.74
N PRO A 49 -4.43 6.48 6.95
CA PRO A 49 -4.78 7.90 6.97
C PRO A 49 -5.23 8.38 8.35
N GLY A 50 -4.82 9.58 8.75
CA GLY A 50 -5.13 10.17 10.06
C GLY A 50 -4.27 9.67 11.21
N LEU A 51 -3.44 8.64 11.00
CA LEU A 51 -2.49 8.12 11.99
C LEU A 51 -1.05 8.21 11.48
N SER A 52 -0.76 7.54 10.37
CA SER A 52 0.59 7.46 9.78
C SER A 52 0.92 8.61 8.83
N PHE A 53 -0.09 9.15 8.16
CA PHE A 53 0.00 10.20 7.15
C PHE A 53 -1.40 10.75 6.80
N HIS A 54 -1.50 11.68 5.84
CA HIS A 54 -2.77 12.31 5.46
C HIS A 54 -3.62 11.50 4.46
N GLY A 55 -3.12 10.40 3.89
CA GLY A 55 -3.75 9.76 2.73
C GLY A 55 -3.19 10.29 1.41
N ILE A 56 -3.59 9.65 0.31
CA ILE A 56 -3.21 10.02 -1.06
C ILE A 56 -4.43 10.65 -1.73
N ALA A 57 -4.44 11.97 -1.86
CA ALA A 57 -5.52 12.72 -2.52
C ALA A 57 -5.78 12.25 -3.97
N PRO A 58 -6.94 12.54 -4.58
CA PRO A 58 -7.18 12.35 -6.01
C PRO A 58 -6.05 12.95 -6.84
N ASP A 59 -5.58 12.21 -7.85
CA ASP A 59 -4.39 12.54 -8.65
C ASP A 59 -3.08 12.75 -7.84
N GLY A 60 -3.09 12.47 -6.54
CA GLY A 60 -1.92 12.48 -5.69
C GLY A 60 -1.00 11.29 -5.93
N MET A 61 0.23 11.41 -5.43
CA MET A 61 1.19 10.31 -5.39
C MET A 61 1.86 10.26 -4.03
N TYR A 62 2.07 9.06 -3.51
CA TYR A 62 2.88 8.83 -2.32
C TYR A 62 3.98 7.82 -2.64
N GLU A 63 5.21 8.13 -2.22
CA GLU A 63 6.35 7.22 -2.33
C GLU A 63 6.57 6.54 -0.97
N TYR A 64 6.29 5.25 -0.93
CA TYR A 64 6.67 4.39 0.18
C TYR A 64 8.11 3.94 -0.02
N LYS A 65 8.94 4.09 1.01
CA LYS A 65 10.34 3.67 0.98
C LYS A 65 10.78 3.17 2.35
N PHE A 66 11.05 1.86 2.44
CA PHE A 66 11.46 1.23 3.69
C PHE A 66 12.34 0.01 3.41
N LYS A 67 13.11 -0.40 4.42
CA LYS A 67 13.91 -1.62 4.39
C LYS A 67 13.03 -2.80 4.82
N VAL A 68 13.11 -3.91 4.12
CA VAL A 68 12.39 -5.14 4.47
C VAL A 68 13.18 -5.89 5.53
N HIS A 69 12.57 -6.14 6.68
CA HIS A 69 13.22 -6.73 7.86
C HIS A 69 12.77 -8.16 8.18
N GLN A 70 11.96 -8.75 7.30
CA GLN A 70 11.30 -10.03 7.55
C GLN A 70 11.04 -10.77 6.24
N ASN A 71 10.79 -12.08 6.35
CA ASN A 71 10.39 -12.96 5.28
C ASN A 71 9.08 -13.68 5.63
N GLY A 72 8.25 -13.96 4.63
CA GLY A 72 6.96 -14.61 4.83
C GLY A 72 6.01 -14.38 3.67
N THR A 73 4.74 -14.73 3.87
CA THR A 73 3.64 -14.40 2.95
C THR A 73 2.78 -13.34 3.63
N TYR A 74 2.64 -12.20 2.96
CA TYR A 74 1.89 -11.06 3.48
C TYR A 74 0.93 -10.56 2.39
N TRP A 75 0.31 -9.43 2.64
CA TRP A 75 -0.60 -8.80 1.69
C TRP A 75 -0.61 -7.29 1.92
N TYR A 76 -1.16 -6.56 0.95
CA TYR A 76 -1.36 -5.13 1.04
C TYR A 76 -2.81 -4.81 0.72
N HIS A 77 -3.34 -3.77 1.33
CA HIS A 77 -4.71 -3.34 1.10
C HIS A 77 -4.90 -1.86 1.42
N SER A 78 -5.98 -1.25 0.92
CA SER A 78 -6.33 0.11 1.32
C SER A 78 -6.85 0.16 2.75
N HIS A 79 -6.48 1.22 3.46
CA HIS A 79 -7.01 1.56 4.78
C HIS A 79 -7.93 2.80 4.73
N SER A 80 -8.44 3.12 3.54
CA SER A 80 -9.33 4.25 3.27
C SER A 80 -10.76 3.75 2.98
N GLY A 81 -11.72 4.08 3.85
CA GLY A 81 -13.12 3.72 3.67
C GLY A 81 -13.33 2.21 3.46
N LEU A 82 -14.17 1.84 2.48
CA LEU A 82 -14.43 0.43 2.10
C LEU A 82 -13.63 -0.03 0.87
N GLN A 83 -12.49 0.61 0.60
CA GLN A 83 -11.72 0.34 -0.62
C GLN A 83 -11.11 -1.06 -0.65
N GLU A 84 -10.70 -1.61 0.49
CA GLU A 84 -10.28 -3.01 0.62
C GLU A 84 -11.38 -3.95 0.13
N GLN A 85 -12.59 -3.83 0.68
CA GLN A 85 -13.73 -4.67 0.30
C GLN A 85 -14.13 -4.45 -1.16
N ALA A 86 -13.87 -3.25 -1.72
CA ALA A 86 -14.11 -2.92 -3.12
C ALA A 86 -13.01 -3.40 -4.09
N GLY A 87 -11.91 -3.99 -3.60
CA GLY A 87 -10.88 -4.64 -4.42
C GLY A 87 -9.48 -4.02 -4.39
N VAL A 88 -9.22 -3.03 -3.53
CA VAL A 88 -7.86 -2.48 -3.35
C VAL A 88 -7.08 -3.37 -2.38
N TYR A 89 -6.65 -4.54 -2.87
CA TYR A 89 -5.77 -5.45 -2.15
C TYR A 89 -4.94 -6.30 -3.11
N GLY A 90 -3.84 -6.87 -2.63
CA GLY A 90 -3.04 -7.84 -3.37
C GLY A 90 -2.03 -8.57 -2.47
N PRO A 91 -1.40 -9.64 -2.99
CA PRO A 91 -0.41 -10.41 -2.25
C PRO A 91 0.98 -9.76 -2.26
N ILE A 92 1.70 -9.90 -1.15
CA ILE A 92 3.15 -9.67 -1.05
C ILE A 92 3.83 -11.04 -0.91
#